data_AF-A0A6G3QMH9-F1
#
_entry.id   AF-A0A6G3QMH9-F1
#
_cell.length_a   1.000
_cell.length_b   1.000
_cell.length_c   1.000
_cell.angle_alpha   90.00
_cell.angle_beta   90.00
_cell.angle_gamma   90.00
#
_symmetry.space_group_name_H-M   'P 1'
#
loop_
_entity.id
_entity.type
_entity.pdbx_description
1 polymer ?
#
loop_
_entity_poly.entity_id
_entity_poly.type
_entity_poly.pdbx_seq_one_letter_code
_entity_poly.pdbx_strand_id
1 'polypeptide(L)'
;LKSPDGSVEHTGDNLTGEGEGDDEAVKVSLATVPPEVDKIVFPVSIYEGESRQQSFGQVRNAFIRVVYQADNNELARYDLTEDASTETAMVFGELYRNGAEWKFRAIGQGYASGLRGIAQDFGVNV
;
A
#
# COMPACT_ATOMS: atom_id res chain seq x y z
N LEU A 1 1.59 12.78 6.26
CA LEU A 1 3.00 12.63 5.80
C LEU A 1 2.99 12.75 4.27
N LYS A 2 3.82 13.60 3.65
CA LYS A 2 3.73 13.93 2.21
C LYS A 2 5.02 13.64 1.46
N SER A 3 4.89 13.24 0.20
CA SER A 3 5.99 13.24 -0.77
C SER A 3 6.55 14.66 -0.97
N PRO A 4 7.84 14.82 -1.34
CA PRO A 4 8.45 16.14 -1.57
C PRO A 4 7.75 16.98 -2.65
N ASP A 5 7.24 16.33 -3.70
CA ASP A 5 6.47 16.94 -4.78
C ASP A 5 4.99 17.15 -4.43
N GLY A 6 4.54 16.58 -3.30
CA GLY A 6 3.20 16.76 -2.76
C GLY A 6 2.10 15.96 -3.47
N SER A 7 2.42 15.15 -4.49
CA SER A 7 1.40 14.35 -5.21
C SER A 7 0.87 13.18 -4.38
N VAL A 8 1.65 12.68 -3.43
CA VAL A 8 1.27 11.60 -2.51
C VAL A 8 1.18 12.11 -1.07
N GLU A 9 0.06 11.81 -0.40
CA GLU A 9 -0.20 12.15 1.01
C GLU A 9 -0.76 10.95 1.79
N HIS A 10 -0.07 10.56 2.87
CA HIS A 10 -0.58 9.65 3.89
C HIS A 10 -1.40 10.43 4.93
N THR A 11 -2.64 9.98 5.20
CA THR A 11 -3.61 10.71 6.05
C THR A 11 -3.31 10.61 7.55
N GLY A 12 -2.56 9.60 7.97
CA GLY A 12 -2.19 9.38 9.37
C GLY A 12 -1.89 7.91 9.60
N ASP A 13 -1.05 7.62 10.59
CA ASP A 13 -0.72 6.26 11.01
C ASP A 13 -1.71 5.87 12.13
N ASN A 14 -2.52 4.83 11.88
CA ASN A 14 -3.49 4.31 12.83
C ASN A 14 -2.93 3.04 13.47
N LEU A 15 -2.41 3.20 14.69
CA LEU A 15 -1.71 2.14 15.41
C LEU A 15 -2.64 1.06 16.00
N THR A 16 -3.96 1.27 16.01
CA THR A 16 -4.91 0.37 16.68
C THR A 16 -5.86 -0.34 15.71
N GLY A 17 -6.11 0.24 14.53
CA GLY A 17 -7.18 -0.21 13.64
C GLY A 17 -8.58 0.02 14.25
N GLU A 18 -8.70 0.92 15.23
CA GLU A 18 -10.00 1.33 15.74
C GLU A 18 -10.67 2.28 14.74
N GLY A 19 -11.84 1.89 14.25
CA GLY A 19 -12.60 2.64 13.27
C GLY A 19 -13.55 1.74 12.48
N GLU A 20 -14.37 2.36 11.63
CA GLU A 20 -15.08 1.65 10.56
C GLU A 20 -14.47 2.06 9.22
N GLY A 21 -14.30 1.09 8.30
CA GLY A 21 -13.84 1.34 6.95
C GLY A 21 -12.32 1.35 6.83
N ASP A 22 -11.78 2.38 6.17
CA ASP A 22 -10.34 2.50 5.92
C ASP A 22 -9.66 3.19 7.12
N ASP A 23 -8.87 2.43 7.87
CA ASP A 23 -8.14 2.94 9.05
C ASP A 23 -7.02 3.92 8.66
N GLU A 24 -6.40 3.70 7.51
CA GLU A 24 -5.36 4.51 6.92
C GLU A 24 -5.64 4.74 5.43
N ALA A 25 -5.23 5.89 4.91
CA ALA A 25 -5.37 6.20 3.50
C ALA A 25 -4.12 6.90 2.94
N VAL A 26 -3.77 6.51 1.71
CA VAL A 26 -2.79 7.20 0.88
C VAL A 26 -3.52 7.85 -0.30
N LYS A 27 -3.51 9.18 -0.35
CA LYS A 27 -4.10 9.96 -1.43
C LYS A 27 -3.04 10.24 -2.48
N VAL A 28 -3.41 10.02 -3.76
CA VAL A 28 -2.51 10.25 -4.90
C VAL A 28 -3.17 11.19 -5.91
N SER A 29 -2.54 12.35 -6.11
CA SER A 29 -2.94 13.33 -7.12
C SER A 29 -2.17 13.06 -8.43
N LEU A 30 -2.68 12.13 -9.23
CA LEU A 30 -2.03 11.66 -10.47
C LEU A 30 -1.66 12.77 -11.47
N ALA A 31 -2.41 13.88 -11.47
CA ALA A 31 -2.17 15.03 -12.34
C ALA A 31 -0.94 15.86 -11.93
N THR A 32 -0.50 15.75 -10.68
CA THR A 32 0.65 16.51 -10.15
C THR A 32 1.88 15.63 -9.97
N VAL A 33 1.81 14.34 -10.29
CA VAL A 33 2.97 13.43 -10.24
C VAL A 33 3.99 13.87 -11.30
N PRO A 34 5.26 14.14 -10.91
CA PRO A 34 6.29 14.56 -11.84
C PRO A 34 6.49 13.59 -13.01
N PRO A 35 6.88 14.08 -14.20
CA PRO A 35 7.07 13.25 -15.39
C PRO A 35 8.17 12.19 -15.24
N GLU A 36 9.15 12.40 -14.37
CA GLU A 36 10.22 11.45 -14.04
C GLU A 36 9.75 10.26 -13.18
N VAL A 37 8.54 10.31 -12.61
CA VAL A 37 7.97 9.21 -11.82
C VAL A 37 7.13 8.32 -12.74
N ASP A 38 7.63 7.13 -13.03
CA ASP A 38 6.94 6.15 -13.87
C ASP A 38 5.95 5.27 -13.10
N LYS A 39 6.18 5.08 -11.80
CA LYS A 39 5.44 4.15 -10.94
C LYS A 39 5.31 4.63 -9.50
N ILE A 40 4.20 4.26 -8.87
CA ILE A 40 3.96 4.40 -7.43
C ILE A 40 3.53 3.02 -6.92
N VAL A 41 4.34 2.44 -6.02
CA VAL A 41 4.12 1.09 -5.47
C VAL A 41 3.54 1.19 -4.07
N PHE A 42 2.56 0.34 -3.77
CA PHE A 42 1.83 0.33 -2.50
C PHE A 42 2.19 -0.92 -1.69
N PRO A 43 3.19 -0.84 -0.79
CA PRO A 43 3.42 -1.88 0.19
C PRO A 43 2.40 -1.79 1.34
N VAL A 44 2.12 -2.93 1.96
CA VAL A 44 1.40 -3.07 3.22
C VAL A 44 2.19 -4.01 4.12
N SER A 45 2.26 -3.71 5.41
CA SER A 45 3.05 -4.51 6.36
C SER A 45 2.54 -4.40 7.78
N ILE A 46 2.78 -5.43 8.58
CA ILE A 46 2.62 -5.38 10.04
C ILE A 46 3.90 -4.83 10.64
N TYR A 47 3.80 -3.71 11.34
CA TYR A 47 4.93 -3.13 12.06
C TYR A 47 5.46 -4.14 13.08
N GLU A 48 6.76 -4.46 12.98
CA GLU A 48 7.43 -5.45 13.84
C GLU A 48 6.81 -6.86 13.82
N GLY A 49 6.10 -7.23 12.74
CA GLY A 49 5.35 -8.49 12.63
C GLY A 49 6.16 -9.74 12.97
N GLU A 50 7.39 -9.86 12.49
CA GLU A 50 8.27 -11.00 12.81
C GLU A 50 8.58 -11.10 14.31
N SER A 51 9.06 -10.00 14.92
CA SER A 51 9.37 -9.96 16.36
C SER A 51 8.15 -10.14 17.26
N ARG A 52 6.96 -9.75 16.78
CA ARG A 52 5.68 -9.91 17.48
C ARG A 52 5.01 -11.25 17.16
N GLN A 53 5.60 -12.06 16.27
CA GLN A 53 5.02 -13.29 15.74
C GLN A 53 3.61 -13.11 15.15
N GLN A 54 3.39 -11.96 14.51
CA GLN A 54 2.14 -11.55 13.87
C GLN A 54 2.22 -11.68 12.35
N SER A 55 1.14 -12.17 11.75
CA SER A 55 0.91 -12.23 10.30
C SER A 55 -0.49 -11.70 9.97
N PHE A 56 -0.77 -11.40 8.70
CA PHE A 56 -2.07 -10.84 8.32
C PHE A 56 -3.24 -11.78 8.66
N GLY A 57 -3.02 -13.10 8.68
CA GLY A 57 -4.05 -14.08 9.05
C GLY A 57 -4.47 -14.01 10.53
N GLN A 58 -3.71 -13.32 11.38
CA GLN A 58 -4.06 -13.06 12.77
C GLN A 58 -4.83 -11.75 12.96
N VAL A 59 -4.82 -10.88 11.95
CA VAL A 59 -5.55 -9.61 11.94
C VAL A 59 -6.92 -9.85 11.32
N ARG A 60 -7.99 -9.51 12.04
CA ARG A 60 -9.36 -9.73 11.56
C ARG A 60 -9.75 -8.63 10.58
N ASN A 61 -10.40 -9.02 9.48
CA ASN A 61 -10.90 -8.10 8.46
C ASN A 61 -9.81 -7.18 7.90
N ALA A 62 -8.57 -7.67 7.80
CA ALA A 62 -7.48 -6.88 7.22
C ALA A 62 -7.68 -6.83 5.70
N PHE A 63 -7.82 -5.63 5.15
CA PHE A 63 -7.91 -5.45 3.71
C PHE A 63 -7.11 -4.23 3.27
N ILE A 64 -6.75 -4.23 1.99
CA ILE A 64 -6.24 -3.05 1.30
C ILE A 64 -7.02 -2.89 0.01
N ARG A 65 -7.35 -1.66 -0.34
CA ARG A 65 -8.13 -1.35 -1.55
C ARG A 65 -7.66 -0.09 -2.22
N VAL A 66 -8.03 0.04 -3.49
CA VAL A 66 -7.83 1.25 -4.28
C VAL A 66 -9.20 1.72 -4.77
N VAL A 67 -9.49 3.00 -4.55
CA VAL A 67 -10.74 3.64 -4.96
C VAL A 67 -10.46 4.86 -5.81
N TYR A 68 -11.37 5.16 -6.73
CA TYR A 68 -11.41 6.45 -7.40
C TYR A 68 -12.11 7.46 -6.48
N GLN A 69 -11.40 8.50 -6.05
CA GLN A 69 -11.90 9.40 -5.00
C GLN A 69 -13.17 10.17 -5.41
N ALA A 70 -13.35 10.44 -6.71
CA ALA A 70 -14.47 11.27 -7.18
C ALA A 70 -15.84 10.64 -6.94
N ASP A 71 -15.93 9.32 -6.98
CA ASP A 71 -17.18 8.55 -6.91
C ASP A 71 -17.12 7.36 -5.94
N ASN A 72 -15.99 7.17 -5.24
CA ASN A 72 -15.70 6.01 -4.40
C ASN A 72 -15.79 4.67 -5.14
N ASN A 73 -15.59 4.66 -6.47
CA ASN A 73 -15.57 3.42 -7.22
C ASN A 73 -14.33 2.58 -6.85
N GLU A 74 -14.55 1.39 -6.30
CA GLU A 74 -13.48 0.47 -5.91
C GLU A 74 -12.91 -0.22 -7.16
N LEU A 75 -11.62 0.03 -7.43
CA LEU A 75 -10.93 -0.53 -8.59
C LEU A 75 -10.38 -1.93 -8.30
N ALA A 76 -9.91 -2.14 -7.08
CA ALA A 76 -9.41 -3.43 -6.60
C ALA A 76 -9.39 -3.46 -5.06
N ARG A 77 -9.50 -4.66 -4.52
CA ARG A 77 -9.41 -4.97 -3.09
C ARG A 77 -8.72 -6.30 -2.89
N TYR A 78 -7.94 -6.41 -1.82
CA TYR A 78 -7.28 -7.62 -1.37
C TYR A 78 -7.73 -7.94 0.05
N ASP A 79 -8.09 -9.20 0.32
CA ASP A 79 -8.32 -9.68 1.69
C ASP A 79 -6.98 -10.20 2.24
N LEU A 80 -6.34 -9.42 3.09
CA LEU A 80 -5.03 -9.77 3.64
C LEU A 80 -5.15 -10.93 4.64
N THR A 81 -6.29 -11.03 5.34
CA THR A 81 -6.55 -12.09 6.30
C THR A 81 -6.57 -13.45 5.60
N GLU A 82 -7.20 -13.55 4.43
CA GLU A 82 -7.32 -14.79 3.67
C GLU A 82 -6.15 -15.01 2.69
N ASP A 83 -5.90 -14.05 1.81
CA ASP A 83 -5.01 -14.21 0.65
C ASP A 83 -3.52 -14.04 0.99
N ALA A 84 -3.20 -13.40 2.12
CA ALA A 84 -1.84 -13.14 2.60
C ALA A 84 -1.63 -13.63 4.04
N SER A 85 -2.38 -14.65 4.46
CA SER A 85 -2.50 -15.07 5.86
C SER A 85 -1.17 -15.36 6.58
N THR A 86 -0.16 -15.84 5.85
CA THR A 86 1.19 -16.15 6.37
C THR A 86 2.18 -15.00 6.26
N GLU A 87 1.85 -13.95 5.52
CA GLU A 87 2.75 -12.84 5.22
C GLU A 87 2.74 -11.79 6.34
N THR A 88 3.86 -11.10 6.48
CA THR A 88 4.02 -9.93 7.38
C THR A 88 4.21 -8.63 6.61
N ALA A 89 4.59 -8.71 5.33
CA ALA A 89 4.65 -7.60 4.41
C ALA A 89 4.36 -8.08 2.98
N MET A 90 3.74 -7.23 2.18
CA MET A 90 3.34 -7.53 0.81
C MET A 90 3.33 -6.26 -0.04
N VAL A 91 3.66 -6.38 -1.32
CA VAL A 91 3.33 -5.35 -2.32
C VAL A 91 1.93 -5.64 -2.85
N PHE A 92 0.97 -4.78 -2.50
CA PHE A 92 -0.41 -4.90 -2.95
C PHE A 92 -0.53 -4.68 -4.45
N GLY A 93 0.07 -3.58 -4.94
CA GLY A 93 -0.03 -3.21 -6.34
C GLY A 93 0.79 -1.98 -6.67
N GLU A 94 0.67 -1.56 -7.92
CA GLU A 94 1.33 -0.37 -8.43
C GLU A 94 0.39 0.46 -9.32
N LEU A 95 0.49 1.78 -9.21
CA LEU A 95 0.10 2.69 -10.27
C LEU A 95 1.29 2.86 -11.20
N TYR A 96 1.07 2.75 -12.51
CA TYR A 96 2.12 2.91 -13.51
C TYR A 96 1.64 3.73 -14.70
N ARG A 97 2.55 4.45 -15.33
CA ARG A 97 2.28 5.16 -16.58
C ARG A 97 2.13 4.16 -17.74
N ASN A 98 1.08 4.33 -18.52
CA ASN A 98 0.85 3.64 -19.78
C ASN A 98 0.55 4.69 -20.87
N GLY A 99 1.60 5.20 -21.49
CA GLY A 99 1.51 6.37 -22.37
C GLY A 99 1.18 7.62 -21.54
N ALA A 100 0.12 8.34 -21.94
CA ALA A 100 -0.34 9.53 -21.23
C ALA A 100 -1.26 9.23 -20.03
N GLU A 101 -1.65 7.97 -19.84
CA GLU A 101 -2.60 7.55 -18.80
C GLU A 101 -1.90 6.83 -17.66
N TRP A 102 -2.56 6.81 -16.50
CA TRP A 102 -2.19 5.97 -15.37
C TRP A 102 -3.07 4.73 -15.33
N LYS A 103 -2.47 3.59 -14.99
CA LYS A 103 -3.17 2.33 -14.76
C LYS A 103 -2.79 1.75 -13.42
N PHE A 104 -3.73 1.03 -12.80
CA PHE A 104 -3.45 0.22 -11.62
C PHE A 104 -3.19 -1.23 -12.03
N ARG A 105 -2.25 -1.89 -11.34
CA ARG A 105 -1.99 -3.32 -11.44
C ARG A 105 -1.92 -3.91 -10.04
N ALA A 106 -2.78 -4.87 -9.76
CA ALA A 106 -2.66 -5.71 -8.56
C ALA A 106 -1.44 -6.64 -8.72
N ILE A 107 -0.64 -6.76 -7.66
CA ILE A 107 0.59 -7.57 -7.63
C ILE A 107 0.45 -8.73 -6.65
N GLY A 108 0.12 -8.46 -5.37
CA GLY A 108 -0.06 -9.51 -4.35
C GLY A 108 1.21 -10.31 -4.01
N GLN A 109 2.37 -9.66 -4.00
CA GLN A 109 3.67 -10.32 -3.78
C GLN A 109 4.12 -10.18 -2.32
N GLY A 110 4.20 -11.29 -1.59
CA GLY A 110 4.72 -11.34 -0.21
C GLY A 110 6.23 -11.08 -0.11
N TYR A 111 6.67 -10.52 1.02
CA TYR A 111 8.07 -10.18 1.33
C TYR A 111 8.47 -10.63 2.73
N ALA A 112 9.25 -11.72 2.80
CA ALA A 112 9.76 -12.25 4.07
C ALA A 112 10.68 -11.28 4.83
N SER A 113 11.37 -10.39 4.11
CA SER A 113 12.27 -9.36 4.65
C SER A 113 11.54 -8.12 5.19
N GLY A 114 10.20 -8.16 5.24
CA GLY A 114 9.37 -7.07 5.74
C GLY A 114 9.43 -5.80 4.88
N LEU A 115 8.89 -4.70 5.41
CA LEU A 115 8.89 -3.39 4.75
C LEU A 115 10.30 -2.88 4.46
N ARG A 116 11.28 -3.20 5.31
CA ARG A 116 12.68 -2.84 5.11
C ARG A 116 13.24 -3.44 3.83
N GLY A 117 13.01 -4.73 3.59
CA GLY A 117 13.47 -5.38 2.36
C GLY A 117 12.76 -4.83 1.12
N ILE A 118 11.45 -4.55 1.21
CA ILE A 118 10.74 -3.87 0.12
C ILE A 118 11.43 -2.53 -0.20
N ALA A 119 11.67 -1.70 0.81
CA ALA A 119 12.30 -0.39 0.61
C ALA A 119 13.70 -0.52 -0.04
N GLN A 120 14.49 -1.52 0.36
CA GLN A 120 15.82 -1.78 -0.19
C GLN A 120 15.77 -2.27 -1.65
N ASP A 121 14.82 -3.13 -2.01
CA ASP A 121 14.63 -3.59 -3.38
C ASP A 121 14.23 -2.45 -4.33
N PHE A 122 13.56 -1.43 -3.80
CA PHE A 122 13.27 -0.17 -4.50
C PHE A 122 14.36 0.90 -4.35
N GLY A 123 15.52 0.56 -3.78
CA GLY A 123 16.70 1.43 -3.72
C GLY A 123 16.70 2.50 -2.62
N VAL A 124 15.79 2.39 -1.64
CA VAL A 124 15.76 3.30 -0.48
C VAL A 124 16.86 2.91 0.52
N ASN A 125 17.65 3.89 0.96
CA ASN A 125 18.65 3.69 2.00
C ASN A 125 18.00 3.82 3.39
N VAL A 126 17.69 2.69 4.01
CA VAL A 126 17.03 2.56 5.33
C VAL A 126 17.85 1.74 6.30
#